data_AF-A0A2N2BPZ6-F1
#
_entry.id   AF-A0A2N2BPZ6-F1
#
_cell.length_a   1.000
_cell.length_b   1.000
_cell.length_c   1.000
_cell.angle_alpha   90.00
_cell.angle_beta   90.00
_cell.angle_gamma   90.00
#
_symmetry.space_group_name_H-M   'P 1'
#
loop_
_entity.id
_entity.type
_entity.pdbx_description
1 polymer ?
#
loop_
_entity_poly.entity_id
_entity_poly.type
_entity_poly.pdbx_seq_one_letter_code
_entity_poly.pdbx_strand_id
1 'polypeptide(L)' 'MERNEIINWLLEGDVSIQYQTHRDLLKSEPEVLIQLKTKIALEGWGYEFLKRQHPEGHWGRAFYQLYGAIGY' A
#
# COMPACT_ATOMS: atom_id res chain seq x y z
N MET A 1 6.13 23.32 -14.00
CA MET A 1 7.12 22.32 -13.58
C MET A 1 7.35 21.39 -14.75
N GLU A 2 8.61 21.16 -15.09
CA GLU A 2 8.99 20.20 -16.12
C GLU A 2 8.81 18.76 -15.61
N ARG A 3 8.66 17.79 -16.52
CA ARG A 3 8.41 16.37 -16.16
C ARG A 3 9.41 15.85 -15.12
N ASN A 4 10.68 16.20 -15.24
CA ASN A 4 11.73 15.74 -14.33
C ASN A 4 11.58 16.36 -12.92
N GLU A 5 11.14 17.61 -12.83
CA GLU A 5 10.88 18.26 -11.54
C GLU A 5 9.70 17.58 -10.83
N ILE A 6 8.66 17.21 -11.58
CA ILE A 6 7.50 16.48 -11.05
C ILE A 6 7.93 15.09 -10.55
N ILE A 7 8.75 14.37 -11.32
CA ILE A 7 9.26 13.06 -10.88
C ILE A 7 10.11 13.18 -9.62
N ASN A 8 11.01 14.17 -9.54
CA ASN A 8 11.82 14.37 -8.34
C ASN A 8 10.94 14.66 -7.12
N TRP A 9 9.94 15.54 -7.26
CA TRP A 9 8.98 15.82 -6.19
C TRP A 9 8.20 14.56 -5.75
N LEU A 10 7.76 13.72 -6.69
CA LEU A 10 7.11 12.46 -6.36
C LEU A 10 8.03 11.48 -5.62
N LEU A 11 9.32 11.45 -5.98
CA LEU A 11 10.33 10.60 -5.35
C LEU A 11 10.73 11.09 -3.95
N GLU A 12 10.51 12.37 -3.62
CA GLU A 12 10.66 12.91 -2.27
C GLU A 12 9.49 12.56 -1.35
N GLY A 13 8.38 12.07 -1.91
CA GLY A 13 7.15 11.72 -1.18
C GLY A 13 7.22 10.41 -0.40
N ASP A 14 6.06 9.98 0.12
CA ASP A 14 5.89 8.71 0.83
C ASP A 14 6.36 7.51 -0.02
N VAL A 15 6.84 6.46 0.64
CA VAL A 15 7.32 5.22 -0.02
C VAL A 15 6.28 4.60 -0.97
N SER A 16 4.98 4.76 -0.69
CA SER A 16 3.89 4.31 -1.56
C SER A 16 3.80 5.11 -2.86
N ILE A 17 4.17 6.41 -2.82
CA ILE A 17 4.26 7.28 -3.98
C ILE A 17 5.54 7.02 -4.76
N GLN A 18 6.66 6.80 -4.06
CA GLN A 18 7.92 6.37 -4.68
C GLN A 18 7.72 5.07 -5.47
N TYR A 19 7.08 4.06 -4.88
CA TYR A 19 6.76 2.80 -5.55
C TYR A 19 5.91 3.00 -6.81
N GLN A 20 4.82 3.77 -6.73
CA GLN A 20 3.96 4.04 -7.89
C GLN A 20 4.69 4.81 -8.99
N THR A 21 5.54 5.76 -8.60
CA THR A 21 6.39 6.53 -9.54
C THR A 21 7.36 5.59 -10.28
N HIS A 22 8.03 4.70 -9.55
CA HIS A 22 8.91 3.70 -10.14
C HIS A 22 8.17 2.71 -11.06
N ARG A 23 6.99 2.24 -10.65
CA ARG A 23 6.20 1.25 -11.40
C ARG A 23 5.59 1.85 -12.67
N ASP A 24 4.93 3.00 -12.54
CA ASP A 24 4.02 3.51 -13.57
C ASP A 24 4.69 4.56 -14.47
N LEU A 25 5.60 5.37 -13.93
CA LEU A 25 6.21 6.49 -14.66
C LEU A 25 7.63 6.20 -15.14
N LEU A 26 8.44 5.57 -14.30
CA LEU A 26 9.83 5.23 -14.61
C LEU A 26 9.99 3.82 -15.19
N LYS A 27 9.02 2.93 -14.96
CA LYS A 27 9.05 1.52 -15.38
C LYS A 27 10.34 0.82 -14.95
N SER A 28 10.73 1.02 -13.70
CA SER A 28 11.97 0.48 -13.14
C SER A 28 11.94 -1.04 -13.02
N GLU A 29 13.14 -1.61 -12.89
CA GLU A 29 13.34 -3.06 -12.79
C GLU A 29 12.65 -3.68 -11.57
N PRO A 30 12.28 -4.98 -11.64
CA PRO A 30 11.59 -5.69 -10.57
C PRO A 30 12.26 -5.59 -9.21
N GLU A 31 13.60 -5.58 -9.15
CA GLU A 31 14.36 -5.52 -7.90
C GLU A 31 14.06 -4.22 -7.14
N VAL A 32 13.97 -3.09 -7.84
CA VAL A 32 13.64 -1.79 -7.25
C VAL A 32 12.21 -1.82 -6.71
N LEU A 33 11.27 -2.39 -7.48
CA LEU A 33 9.87 -2.48 -7.09
C LEU A 33 9.68 -3.38 -5.85
N ILE A 34 10.39 -4.51 -5.77
CA ILE A 34 10.33 -5.43 -4.63
C ILE A 34 10.85 -4.75 -3.36
N GLN A 35 11.97 -4.02 -3.46
CA GLN A 35 12.53 -3.28 -2.34
C GLN A 35 11.56 -2.21 -1.82
N LEU A 36 11.01 -1.38 -2.71
CA LEU A 36 10.05 -0.35 -2.34
C LEU A 36 8.77 -0.95 -1.76
N LYS A 37 8.24 -2.03 -2.36
CA LYS A 37 7.05 -2.72 -1.84
C LYS A 37 7.27 -3.29 -0.45
N THR A 38 8.46 -3.81 -0.15
CA THR A 38 8.82 -4.28 1.20
C THR A 38 8.80 -3.12 2.19
N LYS A 39 9.36 -1.97 1.81
CA LYS A 39 9.38 -0.77 2.65
C LYS A 39 8.00 -0.19 2.93
N ILE A 40 7.04 -0.29 2.00
CA ILE A 40 5.64 0.14 2.24
C ILE A 40 5.06 -0.50 3.51
N ALA A 41 5.39 -1.76 3.79
CA ALA A 41 4.90 -2.44 4.98
C ALA A 41 5.58 -2.00 6.29
N LEU A 42 6.74 -1.34 6.18
CA LEU A 42 7.64 -1.04 7.29
C LEU A 42 7.74 0.47 7.59
N GLU A 43 7.42 1.32 6.62
CA GLU A 43 7.64 2.76 6.67
C GLU A 43 6.43 3.53 6.13
N GLY A 44 6.34 4.81 6.52
CA GLY A 44 5.36 5.75 5.97
C GLY A 44 3.91 5.38 6.26
N TRP A 45 3.02 5.81 5.37
CA TRP A 45 1.58 5.61 5.53
C TRP A 45 1.14 4.16 5.41
N GLY A 46 1.85 3.34 4.62
CA GLY A 46 1.56 1.91 4.51
C GLY A 46 1.73 1.18 5.85
N TYR A 47 2.82 1.45 6.56
CA TYR A 47 3.05 0.96 7.91
C TYR A 47 1.97 1.43 8.89
N GLU A 48 1.67 2.73 8.90
CA GLU A 48 0.65 3.29 9.78
C GLU A 48 -0.74 2.69 9.51
N PHE A 49 -1.07 2.46 8.24
CA PHE A 49 -2.30 1.80 7.86
C PHE A 49 -2.31 0.35 8.38
N LEU A 50 -1.28 -0.44 8.09
CA LEU A 50 -1.16 -1.84 8.54
C LEU A 50 -1.16 -2.01 10.06
N LYS A 51 -0.62 -1.04 10.80
CA LYS A 51 -0.65 -1.05 12.26
C LYS A 51 -2.07 -0.97 12.84
N ARG A 52 -3.03 -0.45 12.07
CA ARG A 52 -4.45 -0.40 12.43
C ARG A 52 -5.22 -1.66 12.02
N GLN A 53 -4.59 -2.58 11.28
CA GLN A 53 -5.16 -3.88 10.95
C GLN A 53 -5.30 -4.74 12.20
N HIS A 54 -6.38 -5.51 12.31
CA HIS A 54 -6.47 -6.52 13.36
C HIS A 54 -5.37 -7.57 13.19
N PRO A 55 -4.89 -8.20 14.27
CA PRO A 55 -3.87 -9.26 14.19
C PRO A 55 -4.25 -10.42 13.26
N GLU A 56 -5.54 -10.67 13.08
CA GLU A 56 -6.10 -11.68 12.16
C GLU A 56 -6.10 -11.24 10.68
N GLY A 57 -5.60 -10.04 10.38
CA GLY A 57 -5.56 -9.47 9.02
C GLY A 57 -6.87 -8.81 8.58
N HIS A 58 -7.86 -8.73 9.46
CA HIS A 58 -9.17 -8.16 9.16
C HIS A 58 -9.21 -6.65 9.48
N TRP A 59 -10.10 -5.91 8.80
CA TRP A 59 -10.22 -4.45 8.92
C TRP A 59 -11.56 -3.98 9.51
N GLY A 60 -12.48 -4.90 9.78
CA GLY A 60 -13.80 -4.60 10.33
C GLY A 60 -14.32 -5.73 11.20
N ARG A 61 -15.41 -5.46 11.95
CA ARG A 61 -16.18 -6.51 12.62
C ARG A 61 -17.07 -7.19 11.58
N ALA A 62 -17.25 -8.50 11.69
CA ALA A 62 -17.98 -9.34 10.73
C ALA A 62 -19.41 -8.84 10.45
N PHE A 63 -19.59 -7.93 9.49
CA PHE A 63 -20.92 -7.47 9.04
C PHE A 63 -21.51 -8.33 7.91
N TYR A 64 -20.79 -9.36 7.47
CA TYR A 64 -21.27 -10.35 6.49
C TYR A 64 -21.35 -11.77 7.06
N GLN A 65 -21.69 -11.92 8.34
CA GLN A 65 -22.32 -13.17 8.78
C GLN A 65 -23.82 -13.04 8.50
N LEU A 66 -24.24 -13.46 7.30
CA LEU A 66 -25.63 -13.89 7.12
C LEU A 66 -25.86 -15.00 8.15
N TYR A 67 -26.77 -14.76 9.11
CA TYR A 67 -27.33 -15.82 9.93
C TYR A 67 -27.97 -16.84 8.99
N GLY A 68 -27.20 -17.87 8.63
CA GLY A 68 -27.71 -19.05 7.98
C GLY A 68 -28.61 -19.79 8.96
N ALA A 69 -29.81 -20.10 8.48
CA ALA A 69 -30.48 -21.37 8.74
C ALA A 69 -30.44 -21.85 10.20
N ILE A 70 -31.30 -21.27 11.05
CA ILE A 70 -31.95 -22.09 12.07
C ILE A 70 -33.16 -22.72 11.39
N GLY A 71 -32.94 -23.96 10.93
CA GLY A 71 -34.03 -24.91 10.79
C GLY A 71 -34.56 -25.25 12.19
N TYR A 72 -35.86 -25.06 12.37
CA TYR A 72 -36.77 -25.87 13.17
C TYR A 72 -38.16 -25.78 12.53
#